data_AF-A0A2V6J584-F1
#
_entry.id   AF-A0A2V6J584-F1
#
_cell.length_a   1.000
_cell.length_b   1.000
_cell.length_c   1.000
_cell.angle_alpha   90.00
_cell.angle_beta   90.00
_cell.angle_gamma   90.00
#
_symmetry.space_group_name_H-M   'P 1'
#
loop_
_entity.id
_entity.type
_entity.pdbx_description
1 polymer ?
#
loop_
_entity_poly.entity_id
_entity_poly.type
_entity_poly.pdbx_seq_one_letter_code
_entity_poly.pdbx_strand_id
1 'polypeptide(L)'
;MGRFVVAVFALAICASRTNGVIFPESGPTTPGSQAALCGGIALAPAQAPLTVKRAIWAANQLHSKPYRYGGGHASFDDGGYDCSGTISYALGGAGL
;
A
#
# COMPACT_ATOMS: atom_id res chain seq x y z
N MET A 1 -24.10 1.17 -54.20
CA MET A 1 -24.41 0.06 -53.28
C MET A 1 -23.08 -0.69 -53.06
N GLY A 2 -22.22 -0.30 -52.13
CA GLY A 2 -22.44 -0.15 -50.70
C GLY A 2 -21.75 -1.32 -49.98
N ARG A 3 -20.43 -1.26 -49.83
CA ARG A 3 -19.67 -2.19 -48.97
C ARG A 3 -18.62 -1.40 -48.21
N PHE A 4 -19.07 -0.80 -47.12
CA PHE A 4 -18.22 -0.38 -46.01
C PHE A 4 -17.51 -1.64 -45.47
N VAL A 5 -16.21 -1.76 -45.70
CA VAL A 5 -15.37 -2.63 -44.89
C VAL A 5 -14.53 -1.68 -44.04
N VAL A 6 -15.05 -1.42 -42.84
CA VAL A 6 -14.36 -0.71 -41.78
C VAL A 6 -13.09 -1.48 -41.47
N ALA A 7 -11.94 -0.89 -41.78
CA ALA A 7 -10.65 -1.37 -41.31
C ALA A 7 -10.66 -1.27 -39.78
N VAL A 8 -10.82 -2.41 -39.11
CA VAL A 8 -10.66 -2.53 -37.67
C VAL A 8 -9.17 -2.29 -37.39
N PHE A 9 -8.81 -1.04 -37.10
CA PHE A 9 -7.57 -0.74 -36.39
C PHE A 9 -7.67 -1.46 -35.04
N ALA A 10 -7.06 -2.62 -34.95
CA ALA A 10 -6.86 -3.31 -33.69
C ALA A 10 -5.95 -2.42 -32.83
N LEU A 11 -6.58 -1.56 -32.03
CA LEU A 11 -5.91 -0.87 -30.95
C LEU A 11 -5.48 -1.96 -29.96
N ALA A 12 -4.23 -2.39 -30.06
CA ALA A 12 -3.60 -3.19 -29.03
C ALA A 12 -3.54 -2.34 -27.77
N ILE A 13 -4.58 -2.46 -26.93
CA ILE A 13 -4.57 -1.92 -25.58
C ILE A 13 -3.51 -2.75 -24.86
N CYS A 14 -2.29 -2.23 -24.78
CA CYS A 14 -1.34 -2.65 -23.75
C CYS A 14 -1.99 -2.29 -22.42
N ALA A 15 -2.80 -3.20 -21.89
CA ALA A 15 -3.26 -3.14 -20.52
C ALA A 15 -2.01 -3.30 -19.65
N SER A 16 -1.39 -2.18 -19.26
CA SER A 16 -0.47 -2.15 -18.14
C SER A 16 -1.23 -2.71 -16.96
N ARG A 17 -0.98 -3.96 -16.61
CA ARG A 17 -1.32 -4.45 -15.28
C ARG A 17 -0.49 -3.58 -14.34
N THR A 18 -1.11 -2.59 -13.69
CA THR A 18 -0.61 -2.10 -12.43
C THR A 18 -0.59 -3.33 -11.53
N ASN A 19 0.57 -3.98 -11.41
CA ASN A 19 0.77 -4.94 -10.34
C ASN A 19 0.36 -4.20 -9.07
N GLY A 20 -0.71 -4.69 -8.42
CA GLY A 20 -1.34 -3.99 -7.30
C GLY A 20 -0.30 -3.75 -6.22
N VAL A 21 0.23 -2.53 -6.18
CA VAL A 21 1.20 -2.17 -5.14
C VAL A 21 0.39 -1.98 -3.88
N ILE A 22 0.32 -3.03 -3.05
CA ILE A 22 -0.46 -3.06 -1.81
C ILE A 22 0.16 -2.09 -0.78
N PHE A 23 1.45 -1.79 -0.92
CA PHE A 23 2.21 -0.94 -0.01
C PHE A 23 2.51 0.44 -0.61
N PRO A 24 2.51 1.50 0.21
CA PRO A 24 2.76 2.85 -0.27
C PRO A 24 4.26 3.07 -0.47
N GLU A 25 4.66 3.61 -1.62
CA GLU A 25 6.07 3.94 -1.90
C GLU A 25 6.54 5.24 -1.24
N SER A 26 5.58 6.10 -0.86
CA SER A 26 5.79 7.39 -0.21
C SER A 26 4.68 7.65 0.81
N GLY A 27 4.92 8.57 1.73
CA GLY A 27 3.93 8.93 2.74
C GLY A 27 4.36 10.14 3.57
N PRO A 28 3.54 10.54 4.55
CA PRO A 28 3.80 11.74 5.33
C PRO A 28 5.06 11.58 6.19
N THR A 29 5.79 12.68 6.34
CA THR A 29 7.02 12.74 7.14
C THR A 29 7.03 13.92 8.09
N THR A 30 7.78 13.78 9.19
CA THR A 30 8.09 14.86 10.13
C THR A 30 9.60 15.17 10.10
N PRO A 31 10.04 16.43 10.29
CA PRO A 31 11.45 16.76 10.39
C PRO A 31 12.16 16.01 11.53
N GLY A 32 13.47 15.80 11.38
CA GLY A 32 14.32 15.17 12.40
C GLY A 32 14.28 13.64 12.41
N SER A 33 14.65 13.08 13.56
CA SER A 33 14.85 11.65 13.79
C SER A 33 13.72 10.97 14.57
N GLN A 34 12.71 11.73 15.00
CA GLN A 34 11.58 11.23 15.80
C GLN A 34 10.29 11.22 14.98
N ALA A 35 9.48 10.17 15.16
CA ALA A 35 8.17 10.06 14.50
C ALA A 35 7.15 10.96 15.22
N ALA A 36 6.12 11.38 14.50
CA ALA A 36 5.03 12.19 15.05
C ALA A 36 3.67 11.56 14.71
N LEU A 37 2.65 11.88 15.50
CA LEU A 37 1.27 11.49 15.23
C LEU A 37 0.44 12.76 15.01
N CYS A 38 -0.24 12.87 13.87
CA CYS A 38 -1.11 13.99 13.55
C CYS A 38 -2.42 13.45 12.99
N GLY A 39 -3.56 13.76 13.64
CA GLY A 39 -4.88 13.35 13.16
C GLY A 39 -5.05 11.82 13.00
N GLY A 40 -4.39 11.02 13.85
CA GLY A 40 -4.45 9.55 13.77
C GLY A 40 -3.60 8.95 12.64
N ILE A 41 -2.73 9.73 12.02
CA ILE A 41 -1.75 9.29 11.01
C ILE A 41 -0.35 9.45 11.57
N ALA A 42 0.47 8.40 11.46
CA ALA A 42 1.86 8.42 11.86
C ALA A 42 2.74 9.02 10.74
N LEU A 43 3.55 10.03 11.08
CA LEU A 43 4.49 10.68 10.19
C LEU A 43 5.87 10.08 10.41
N ALA A 44 6.46 9.54 9.34
CA ALA A 44 7.77 8.93 9.43
C ALA A 44 8.86 10.00 9.61
N PRO A 45 9.92 9.76 10.41
CA PRO A 45 11.01 10.73 10.54
C PRO A 45 11.72 10.94 9.20
N ALA A 46 11.97 12.19 8.82
CA ALA A 46 12.66 12.52 7.57
C ALA A 46 14.08 11.93 7.52
N GLN A 47 14.75 11.80 8.68
CA GLN A 47 16.09 11.23 8.78
C GLN A 47 16.12 9.69 8.93
N ALA A 48 14.95 9.04 9.02
CA ALA A 48 14.91 7.58 9.16
C ALA A 48 15.29 6.85 7.85
N PRO A 49 15.86 5.63 7.93
CA PRO A 49 16.06 4.77 6.77
C PRO A 49 14.74 4.51 6.03
N LEU A 50 14.82 4.28 4.71
CA LEU A 50 13.63 4.08 3.88
C LEU A 50 12.77 2.91 4.34
N THR A 51 13.38 1.81 4.78
CA THR A 51 12.69 0.64 5.34
C THR A 51 11.80 1.01 6.53
N VAL A 52 12.29 1.86 7.44
CA VAL A 52 11.51 2.33 8.60
C VAL A 52 10.35 3.22 8.15
N LYS A 53 10.60 4.13 7.19
CA LYS A 53 9.55 4.99 6.64
C LYS A 53 8.43 4.17 5.99
N ARG A 54 8.80 3.19 5.17
CA ARG A 54 7.85 2.28 4.52
C ARG A 54 7.03 1.46 5.52
N ALA A 55 7.63 0.99 6.61
CA ALA A 55 6.90 0.29 7.67
C ALA A 55 5.79 1.18 8.28
N ILE A 56 6.12 2.43 8.60
CA ILE A 56 5.16 3.41 9.15
C ILE A 56 4.06 3.71 8.14
N TRP A 57 4.42 3.96 6.88
CA TRP A 57 3.44 4.28 5.84
C TRP A 57 2.52 3.10 5.53
N ALA A 58 3.03 1.87 5.51
CA ALA A 58 2.22 0.67 5.37
C ALA A 58 1.25 0.52 6.55
N ALA A 59 1.73 0.63 7.80
CA ALA A 59 0.87 0.54 8.98
C ALA A 59 -0.26 1.58 8.99
N ASN A 60 -0.03 2.79 8.48
CA ASN A 60 -1.08 3.81 8.35
C ASN A 60 -2.27 3.36 7.50
N GLN A 61 -2.09 2.48 6.51
CA GLN A 61 -3.20 1.95 5.71
C GLN A 61 -4.18 1.11 6.56
N LEU A 62 -3.72 0.55 7.67
CA LEU A 62 -4.53 -0.29 8.55
C LEU A 62 -5.26 0.50 9.63
N HIS A 63 -4.98 1.80 9.81
CA HIS A 63 -5.43 2.55 10.98
C HIS A 63 -6.96 2.61 11.16
N SER A 64 -7.73 2.40 10.09
CA SER A 64 -9.19 2.40 10.05
C SER A 64 -9.79 1.00 9.89
N LYS A 65 -8.96 -0.03 9.75
CA LYS A 65 -9.40 -1.42 9.61
C LYS A 65 -9.69 -2.04 10.99
N PRO A 66 -10.69 -2.92 11.10
CA PRO A 66 -11.06 -3.54 12.37
C PRO A 66 -10.00 -4.56 12.83
N TYR A 67 -9.92 -4.74 14.16
CA TYR A 67 -9.21 -5.88 14.72
C TYR A 67 -9.97 -7.17 14.44
N ARG A 68 -9.26 -8.21 13.98
CA ARG A 68 -9.85 -9.53 13.78
C ARG A 68 -8.84 -10.62 14.07
N TYR A 69 -9.15 -11.51 15.04
CA TYR A 69 -8.29 -12.63 15.39
C TYR A 69 -7.95 -13.49 14.17
N GLY A 70 -6.66 -13.73 13.90
CA GLY A 70 -6.16 -14.43 12.71
C GLY A 70 -6.20 -13.61 11.42
N GLY A 71 -6.62 -12.35 11.45
CA GLY A 71 -6.67 -11.47 10.29
C GLY A 71 -5.28 -11.06 9.79
N GLY A 72 -5.09 -11.06 8.48
CA GLY A 72 -3.81 -10.68 7.84
C GLY A 72 -2.76 -11.79 7.76
N HIS A 73 -3.08 -13.03 8.18
CA HIS A 73 -2.12 -14.15 8.14
C HIS A 73 -2.06 -14.85 6.77
N ALA A 74 -3.19 -14.96 6.07
CA ALA A 74 -3.25 -15.66 4.77
C ALA A 74 -2.92 -14.73 3.58
N SER A 75 -3.15 -13.43 3.72
CA SER A 75 -3.00 -12.42 2.67
C SER A 75 -2.77 -11.05 3.29
N PHE A 76 -1.98 -10.22 2.61
CA PHE A 76 -1.87 -8.79 2.96
C PHE A 76 -3.11 -7.99 2.58
N ASP A 77 -3.89 -8.43 1.60
CA ASP A 77 -5.22 -7.87 1.34
C ASP A 77 -6.24 -8.60 2.20
N ASP A 78 -6.65 -7.95 3.29
CA ASP A 78 -7.62 -8.50 4.23
C ASP A 78 -8.54 -7.42 4.84
N GLY A 79 -9.72 -7.85 5.29
CA GLY A 79 -10.76 -6.99 5.88
C GLY A 79 -10.54 -6.60 7.33
N GLY A 80 -9.52 -7.15 8.00
CA GLY A 80 -9.17 -6.87 9.40
C GLY A 80 -7.90 -7.61 9.79
N TYR A 81 -7.21 -7.13 10.81
CA TYR A 81 -5.86 -7.59 11.18
C TYR A 81 -5.78 -7.83 12.68
N ASP A 82 -5.10 -8.89 13.10
CA ASP A 82 -4.72 -9.04 14.52
C ASP A 82 -3.34 -8.41 14.78
N CYS A 83 -2.81 -8.62 15.98
CA CYS A 83 -1.53 -8.05 16.37
C CYS A 83 -0.38 -8.53 15.45
N SER A 84 -0.25 -9.83 15.20
CA SER A 84 0.84 -10.38 14.39
C SER A 84 0.63 -10.18 12.88
N GLY A 85 -0.61 -10.17 12.40
CA GLY A 85 -0.97 -9.79 11.04
C GLY A 85 -0.68 -8.31 10.75
N THR A 86 -0.94 -7.41 11.72
CA THR A 86 -0.58 -5.99 11.61
C THR A 86 0.93 -5.79 11.46
N ILE A 87 1.73 -6.48 12.29
CA ILE A 87 3.19 -6.41 12.21
C ILE A 87 3.68 -7.01 10.89
N SER A 88 3.15 -8.16 10.47
CA SER A 88 3.51 -8.80 9.20
C SER A 88 3.23 -7.88 8.01
N TYR A 89 2.09 -7.18 8.02
CA TYR A 89 1.75 -6.20 6.97
C TYR A 89 2.71 -5.01 6.95
N ALA A 90 3.03 -4.43 8.11
CA ALA A 90 3.96 -3.31 8.20
C ALA A 90 5.37 -3.70 7.73
N LEU A 91 5.87 -4.88 8.12
CA LEU A 91 7.16 -5.41 7.69
C LEU A 91 7.19 -5.77 6.21
N GLY A 92 6.11 -6.37 5.69
CA GLY A 92 5.96 -6.62 4.26
C GLY A 92 6.06 -5.33 3.43
N GLY A 93 5.45 -4.24 3.89
CA GLY A 93 5.61 -2.92 3.25
C GLY A 93 7.01 -2.35 3.37
N ALA A 94 7.74 -2.70 4.41
CA ALA A 94 9.15 -2.36 4.58
C ALA A 94 10.09 -3.19 3.68
N GLY A 95 9.62 -4.32 3.14
CA GLY A 95 10.42 -5.29 2.39
C GLY A 95 11.26 -6.20 3.30
N LEU A 96 10.71 -6.58 4.45
CA LEU A 96 11.32 -7.45 5.47
C LEU A 96 10.55 -8.77 5.65
#